data_AF-A0A0X3VH36-F1
#
_entry.id   AF-A0A0X3VH36-F1
#
_cell.length_a   1.000
_cell.length_b   1.000
_cell.length_c   1.000
_cell.angle_alpha   90.00
_cell.angle_beta   90.00
_cell.angle_gamma   90.00
#
_symmetry.space_group_name_H-M   'P 1'
#
loop_
_entity.id
_entity.type
_entity.pdbx_description
1 polymer ?
#
loop_
_entity_poly.entity_id
_entity_poly.type
_entity_poly.pdbx_seq_one_letter_code
_entity_poly.pdbx_strand_id
1 'polypeptide(L)'
;MFGLSELAILLIVVIVILGAKRLPDLARSAGKSARILKAEAKAMKEEQAAATQQAEEAAPRVIEGEIITPGTGITTDPARHSVPHARTPGPGQ
;
A
#
# COMPACT_ATOMS: atom_id res chain seq x y z
N MET A 1 -42.82 -11.59 16.13
CA MET A 1 -41.79 -11.27 17.14
C MET A 1 -40.56 -12.19 17.01
N PHE A 2 -40.32 -12.72 15.81
CA PHE A 2 -39.34 -13.75 15.48
C PHE A 2 -38.60 -13.25 14.24
N GLY A 3 -37.28 -13.13 14.29
CA GLY A 3 -36.52 -12.34 13.32
C GLY A 3 -35.14 -12.02 13.87
N LEU A 4 -34.99 -10.90 14.60
CA LEU A 4 -33.74 -10.60 15.31
C LEU A 4 -33.43 -11.63 16.40
N SER A 5 -34.44 -12.11 17.13
CA SER A 5 -34.27 -13.09 18.21
C SER A 5 -33.80 -14.45 17.70
N GLU A 6 -34.44 -15.04 16.66
CA GLU A 6 -33.91 -16.27 16.05
C GLU A 6 -32.52 -16.07 15.45
N LEU A 7 -32.27 -14.95 14.78
CA LEU A 7 -30.98 -14.72 14.16
C LEU A 7 -29.87 -14.63 15.22
N ALA A 8 -30.15 -14.01 16.36
CA ALA A 8 -29.22 -13.98 17.50
C ALA A 8 -28.95 -15.38 18.04
N ILE A 9 -29.99 -16.21 18.21
CA ILE A 9 -29.84 -17.59 18.69
C ILE A 9 -29.02 -18.42 17.69
N LEU A 10 -29.33 -18.32 16.39
CA LEU A 10 -28.62 -19.05 15.34
C LEU A 10 -27.15 -18.62 15.27
N LEU A 11 -26.89 -17.31 15.39
CA LEU A 11 -25.54 -16.77 15.44
C LEU A 11 -24.77 -17.37 16.62
N ILE A 12 -25.35 -17.40 17.82
CA ILE A 12 -24.74 -18.01 19.02
C ILE A 12 -24.39 -19.48 18.77
N VAL A 13 -25.29 -20.27 18.19
CA VAL A 13 -25.04 -21.68 17.87
C VAL A 13 -23.85 -21.81 16.90
N VAL A 14 -23.78 -20.98 15.86
CA VAL A 14 -22.65 -20.94 14.93
C VAL A 14 -21.35 -20.57 15.68
N ILE A 15 -21.37 -19.58 16.58
CA ILE A 15 -20.19 -19.21 17.38
C ILE A 15 -19.71 -20.37 18.24
N VAL A 16 -20.62 -21.12 18.85
CA VAL A 16 -20.26 -22.28 19.69
C VAL A 16 -19.59 -23.37 18.85
N ILE A 17 -20.13 -23.68 17.66
CA ILE A 17 -19.58 -24.71 16.76
C ILE A 17 -18.22 -24.28 16.18
N LEU A 18 -18.10 -23.03 15.72
CA LEU A 18 -16.87 -22.52 15.12
C LEU A 18 -15.80 -22.16 16.17
N GLY A 19 -16.23 -21.83 17.39
CA GLY A 19 -15.39 -21.30 18.46
C GLY A 19 -15.15 -19.79 18.35
N ALA A 20 -15.12 -19.12 19.50
CA ALA A 20 -14.99 -17.66 19.61
C ALA A 20 -13.73 -17.07 18.94
N LYS A 21 -12.68 -17.86 18.73
CA LYS A 21 -11.45 -17.42 18.03
C LYS A 21 -11.54 -17.53 16.51
N ARG A 22 -12.40 -18.40 15.95
CA ARG A 22 -12.50 -18.60 14.49
C ARG A 22 -13.39 -17.59 13.81
N LEU A 23 -14.45 -17.13 14.46
CA LEU A 23 -15.32 -16.08 13.93
C LEU A 23 -14.58 -14.76 13.59
N PRO A 24 -13.79 -14.16 14.50
CA PRO A 24 -13.07 -12.92 14.19
C PRO A 24 -11.96 -13.13 13.16
N ASP A 25 -11.37 -14.32 13.11
CA ASP A 25 -10.32 -14.69 12.16
C ASP A 25 -10.87 -14.82 10.73
N LEU A 26 -12.02 -15.51 10.59
CA LEU A 26 -12.76 -15.59 9.33
C LEU A 26 -13.26 -14.22 8.87
N ALA A 27 -13.83 -13.42 9.78
CA ALA A 27 -14.27 -12.06 9.44
C ALA A 27 -13.11 -11.16 9.01
N ARG A 28 -11.93 -11.25 9.66
CA ARG A 28 -10.74 -10.48 9.26
C ARG A 28 -10.18 -10.91 7.91
N SER A 29 -10.03 -12.21 7.68
CA SER A 29 -9.49 -12.74 6.42
C SER A 29 -10.45 -12.49 5.24
N ALA A 30 -11.74 -12.72 5.42
CA ALA A 30 -12.77 -12.38 4.43
C ALA A 30 -12.85 -10.86 4.20
N GLY A 31 -12.78 -10.05 5.27
CA GLY A 31 -12.80 -8.60 5.17
C GLY A 31 -11.61 -8.01 4.40
N LYS A 32 -10.41 -8.59 4.56
CA LYS A 32 -9.22 -8.19 3.80
C LYS A 32 -9.41 -8.44 2.30
N SER A 33 -9.93 -9.62 1.93
CA SER A 33 -10.21 -9.99 0.54
C SER A 33 -11.34 -9.13 -0.05
N ALA A 34 -12.43 -8.93 0.70
CA ALA A 34 -13.55 -8.08 0.31
C ALA A 34 -13.15 -6.62 0.10
N ARG A 35 -12.18 -6.10 0.88
CA ARG A 35 -11.65 -4.74 0.69
C ARG A 35 -10.93 -4.57 -0.63
N ILE A 36 -10.12 -5.56 -1.02
CA ILE A 36 -9.42 -5.55 -2.32
C ILE A 36 -10.44 -5.59 -3.45
N LEU A 37 -11.35 -6.57 -3.41
CA LEU A 37 -12.43 -6.72 -4.39
C LEU A 37 -13.29 -5.45 -4.50
N LYS A 38 -13.60 -4.81 -3.37
CA LYS A 38 -14.36 -3.56 -3.33
C LYS A 38 -13.58 -2.37 -3.91
N ALA A 39 -12.26 -2.32 -3.70
CA ALA A 39 -11.41 -1.28 -4.27
C ALA A 39 -11.28 -1.42 -5.79
N GLU A 40 -11.04 -2.64 -6.28
CA GLU A 40 -10.99 -2.94 -7.72
C GLU A 40 -12.35 -2.69 -8.38
N ALA A 41 -13.45 -3.15 -7.77
CA ALA A 41 -14.80 -2.89 -8.27
C ALA A 41 -15.16 -1.39 -8.27
N LYS A 42 -14.59 -0.60 -7.35
CA LYS A 42 -14.78 0.86 -7.32
C LYS A 42 -13.99 1.53 -8.44
N ALA A 43 -12.74 1.13 -8.67
CA ALA A 43 -11.92 1.64 -9.76
C ALA A 43 -12.59 1.40 -11.14
N MET A 44 -13.16 0.21 -11.36
CA MET A 44 -13.91 -0.08 -12.60
C MET A 44 -15.13 0.83 -12.78
N LYS A 45 -15.88 1.10 -11.70
CA LYS A 45 -17.02 2.02 -11.74
C LYS A 45 -16.60 3.47 -11.97
N GLU A 46 -15.50 3.89 -11.34
CA GLU A 46 -14.93 5.23 -11.52
C GLU A 46 -14.37 5.42 -12.93
N GLU A 47 -13.71 4.42 -13.51
CA GLU A 47 -13.25 4.44 -14.90
C GLU A 47 -14.43 4.49 -15.88
N GLN A 48 -15.53 3.79 -15.59
CA GLN A 48 -16.73 3.87 -16.42
C GLN A 48 -17.41 5.24 -16.36
N ALA A 49 -17.41 5.89 -15.18
CA ALA A 49 -17.87 7.26 -15.01
C ALA A 49 -16.91 8.28 -15.65
N ALA A 50 -15.59 8.06 -15.52
CA ALA A 50 -14.55 8.90 -16.10
C ALA A 50 -14.52 8.76 -17.62
N ALA A 51 -14.70 7.57 -18.20
CA ALA A 51 -14.83 7.38 -19.65
C ALA A 51 -16.01 8.16 -20.24
N THR A 52 -17.05 8.40 -19.44
CA THR A 52 -18.19 9.25 -19.83
C THR A 52 -17.85 10.75 -19.76
N GLN A 53 -16.96 11.17 -18.86
CA GLN A 53 -16.53 12.57 -18.67
C GLN A 53 -15.32 12.95 -19.55
N GLN A 54 -14.44 12.00 -19.83
CA GLN A 54 -13.17 12.18 -20.53
C GLN A 54 -13.35 12.20 -22.05
N ALA A 55 -14.52 11.79 -22.56
CA ALA A 55 -14.93 12.04 -23.94
C ALA A 55 -15.07 13.54 -24.26
N GLU A 56 -15.19 14.42 -23.25
CA GLU A 56 -15.31 15.87 -23.43
C GLU A 56 -13.99 16.63 -23.18
N GLU A 57 -12.99 16.00 -22.55
CA GLU A 57 -11.72 16.64 -22.13
C GLU A 57 -10.46 15.96 -22.71
N ALA A 58 -10.55 15.40 -23.92
CA ALA A 58 -9.44 14.74 -24.62
C ALA A 58 -8.76 15.65 -25.67
N ALA A 59 -8.49 16.93 -25.34
CA ALA A 59 -7.53 17.74 -26.12
C ALA A 59 -6.13 17.60 -25.50
N PRO A 60 -5.12 17.09 -26.23
CA PRO A 60 -3.81 16.77 -25.66
C PRO A 60 -3.05 18.06 -25.35
N ARG A 61 -2.70 18.28 -24.08
CA ARG A 61 -1.75 19.33 -23.69
C ARG A 61 -0.36 18.73 -23.63
N VAL A 62 0.48 19.14 -24.58
CA VAL A 62 1.90 18.76 -24.67
C VAL A 62 2.64 19.42 -23.51
N ILE A 63 3.27 18.60 -22.66
CA ILE A 63 4.18 19.07 -21.61
C ILE A 63 5.59 19.00 -22.21
N GLU A 64 6.20 20.16 -22.44
CA GLU A 64 7.55 20.29 -22.98
C GLU A 64 8.56 19.87 -21.90
N GLY A 65 9.28 18.78 -22.16
CA GLY A 65 10.33 18.29 -21.27
C GLY A 65 11.63 19.00 -21.55
N GLU A 66 12.16 19.73 -20.57
CA GLU A 66 13.51 20.30 -20.65
C GLU A 66 14.56 19.22 -20.37
N ILE A 67 15.48 19.02 -21.32
CA ILE A 67 16.59 18.08 -21.20
C ILE A 67 17.71 18.68 -20.33
N ILE A 68 17.88 18.14 -19.13
CA ILE A 68 19.08 18.39 -18.33
C ILE A 68 20.27 17.64 -18.95
N THR A 69 21.18 18.38 -19.59
CA THR A 69 22.47 17.86 -20.07
C THR A 69 23.28 17.34 -18.89
N PRO A 70 23.60 16.04 -18.82
CA PRO A 70 24.48 15.51 -17.79
C PRO A 70 25.91 15.98 -18.11
N GLY A 71 26.34 17.09 -17.52
CA GLY A 71 27.66 17.62 -17.85
C GLY A 71 28.18 18.85 -17.11
N THR A 72 27.45 19.40 -16.13
CA THR A 72 27.95 20.59 -15.42
C THR A 72 27.65 20.51 -13.93
N GLY A 73 28.69 20.17 -13.15
CA GLY A 73 28.83 20.68 -11.79
C GLY A 73 28.40 19.78 -10.62
N ILE A 74 28.91 18.55 -10.54
CA ILE A 74 29.23 17.97 -9.23
C ILE A 74 30.70 17.59 -9.21
N THR A 75 31.54 18.54 -8.80
CA THR A 75 32.85 18.24 -8.25
C THR A 75 32.62 17.57 -6.90
N THR A 76 32.41 16.26 -6.91
CA THR A 76 32.58 15.46 -5.71
C THR A 76 34.07 15.26 -5.53
N ASP A 77 34.68 16.19 -4.78
CA ASP A 77 35.99 16.05 -4.15
C ASP A 77 36.05 14.69 -3.40
N PRO A 78 36.81 13.70 -3.89
CA PRO A 78 36.93 12.41 -3.20
C PRO A 78 37.94 12.47 -2.03
N ALA A 79 38.50 13.64 -1.68
CA ALA A 79 39.60 13.76 -0.71
C ALA A 79 39.18 14.11 0.74
N ARG A 80 37.89 14.02 1.09
CA ARG A 80 37.40 14.34 2.47
C ARG A 80 36.91 13.16 3.31
N HIS A 81 37.34 11.94 3.02
CA HIS A 81 37.24 10.83 3.98
C HIS A 81 38.63 10.42 4.49
N SER A 82 39.37 11.38 5.01
CA SER A 82 40.43 11.14 5.99
C SER A 82 39.79 11.02 7.38
N VAL A 83 39.41 9.80 7.78
CA VAL A 83 39.16 9.51 9.20
C VAL A 83 40.52 9.33 9.89
N PRO A 84 40.87 10.15 10.90
CA PRO A 84 42.13 10.05 11.61
C PRO A 84 42.12 8.90 12.63
N HIS A 85 43.08 7.99 12.48
CA HIS A 85 43.87 7.35 13.53
C HIS A 85 43.17 6.87 14.83
N ALA A 86 42.88 5.57 14.91
CA ALA A 86 42.91 4.84 16.19
C ALA A 86 44.25 4.08 16.29
N ARG A 87 45.02 4.44 17.30
CA ARG A 87 46.32 3.89 17.68
C ARG A 87 46.09 2.60 18.49
N THR A 88 46.68 1.48 18.09
CA THR A 88 46.88 0.33 19.00
C THR A 88 48.28 -0.24 18.76
N PRO A 89 49.23 -0.03 19.69
CA PRO A 89 50.53 -0.68 19.64
C PRO A 89 50.38 -2.10 20.21
N GLY A 90 50.63 -3.12 19.37
CA GLY A 90 50.81 -4.51 19.82
C GLY A 90 52.30 -4.83 19.93
N PRO A 91 52.82 -5.23 21.10
CA PRO A 91 54.23 -5.52 21.28
C PRO A 91 54.55 -6.91 20.73
N GLY A 92 55.44 -6.96 19.74
CA GLY A 92 56.16 -8.16 19.33
C GLY A 92 57.65 -7.96 19.58
N GLN A 93 58.03 -7.92 20.86
CA GLN A 93 59.36 -8.17 21.44
C GLN A 93 59.15 -8.77 22.83
#